data_AF-A0A0B1S5X1-F1
#
_entry.id   AF-A0A0B1S5X1-F1
#
_cell.length_a   1.000
_cell.length_b   1.000
_cell.length_c   1.000
_cell.angle_alpha   90.00
_cell.angle_beta   90.00
_cell.angle_gamma   90.00
#
_symmetry.space_group_name_H-M   'P 1'
#
loop_
_entity.id
_entity.type
_entity.pdbx_description
1 polymer ?
#
loop_
_entity_poly.entity_id
_entity_poly.type
_entity_poly.pdbx_seq_one_letter_code
_entity_poly.pdbx_strand_id
1 'polypeptide(L)'
;LEEDAGITHNPTKIEANVDEVIAFEKKLAEIVVPEDERRNSTRLYNKRKIADLYEYMDDVKWVEYFRTIAPSEMVDMFSNETEIIVAEIEYLRKAGTSGLIKATDAELLANYIVWRVVQASVRLLDERFENIKQDFSRVMTGQQQRSPRWKDCAQVPSSVLPLAAGAVYVQAHFNSDDKREALEMIGKLRESFADLVTQSDWMDDVTRDTAIEK
;
A
#
# COMPACT_ATOMS: atom_id res chain seq x y z
N LEU A 1 11.45 -12.01 26.74
CA LEU A 1 11.59 -12.85 25.53
C LEU A 1 12.35 -14.13 25.82
N GLU A 2 13.54 -14.11 26.44
CA GLU A 2 14.12 -15.36 26.99
C GLU A 2 13.17 -16.05 27.98
N GLU A 3 12.46 -15.27 28.79
CA GLU A 3 11.53 -15.79 29.81
C GLU A 3 10.14 -16.18 29.28
N ASP A 4 9.71 -15.68 28.10
CA ASP A 4 8.28 -15.71 27.73
C ASP A 4 7.86 -17.01 27.02
N ALA A 5 8.80 -17.76 26.45
CA ALA A 5 8.51 -19.02 25.74
C ALA A 5 9.39 -20.21 26.16
N GLY A 6 10.43 -19.99 26.97
CA GLY A 6 11.37 -21.05 27.37
C GLY A 6 12.08 -21.73 26.20
N ILE A 7 12.24 -21.02 25.07
CA ILE A 7 12.85 -21.55 23.85
C ILE A 7 14.35 -21.24 23.87
N THR A 8 15.18 -22.27 23.75
CA THR A 8 16.62 -22.08 23.57
C THR A 8 16.89 -21.50 22.18
N HIS A 9 17.33 -20.25 22.13
CA HIS A 9 17.68 -19.59 20.88
C HIS A 9 19.12 -19.92 20.48
N ASN A 10 19.35 -20.22 19.20
CA ASN A 10 20.68 -20.31 18.61
C ASN A 10 20.94 -19.03 17.80
N PRO A 11 21.75 -18.07 18.31
CA PRO A 11 21.97 -16.78 17.65
C PRO A 11 22.48 -16.91 16.21
N THR A 12 23.41 -17.84 15.96
CA THR A 12 23.96 -18.07 14.62
C THR A 12 22.90 -18.55 13.63
N LYS A 13 21.93 -19.37 14.09
CA LYS A 13 20.81 -19.79 13.25
C LYS A 13 19.86 -18.62 12.95
N ILE A 14 19.63 -17.74 13.93
CA ILE A 14 18.78 -16.55 13.74
C ILE A 14 19.41 -15.62 12.71
N GLU A 15 20.71 -15.33 12.83
CA GLU A 15 21.44 -14.49 11.88
C GLU A 15 21.36 -15.06 10.46
N ALA A 16 21.64 -16.35 10.27
CA ALA A 16 21.52 -17.01 8.98
C ALA A 16 20.11 -16.90 8.38
N ASN A 17 19.07 -17.17 9.18
CA ASN A 17 17.68 -17.04 8.74
C ASN A 17 17.32 -15.59 8.35
N VAL A 18 17.82 -14.60 9.09
CA VAL A 18 17.60 -13.18 8.77
C VAL A 18 18.31 -12.80 7.47
N ASP A 19 19.53 -13.26 7.26
CA ASP A 19 20.28 -13.03 6.02
C ASP A 19 19.56 -13.62 4.80
N GLU A 20 18.99 -14.82 4.93
CA GLU A 20 18.18 -15.45 3.88
C GLU A 20 16.90 -14.65 3.59
N VAL A 21 16.20 -14.17 4.63
CA VAL A 21 15.01 -13.31 4.51
C VAL A 21 15.35 -12.01 3.78
N ILE A 22 16.46 -11.36 4.13
CA ILE A 22 16.93 -10.13 3.48
C ILE A 22 17.32 -10.41 2.01
N ALA A 23 18.03 -11.50 1.74
CA ALA A 23 18.39 -11.88 0.38
C ALA A 23 17.16 -12.17 -0.48
N PHE A 24 16.13 -12.80 0.09
CA PHE A 24 14.85 -13.02 -0.58
C PHE A 24 14.11 -11.70 -0.84
N GLU A 25 14.04 -10.79 0.13
CA GLU A 25 13.41 -9.47 -0.05
C GLU A 25 14.11 -8.65 -1.15
N LYS A 26 15.44 -8.74 -1.27
CA LYS A 26 16.19 -8.13 -2.39
C LYS A 26 15.78 -8.69 -3.75
N LYS A 27 15.66 -10.01 -3.88
CA LYS A 27 15.18 -10.64 -5.14
C LYS A 27 13.74 -10.25 -5.47
N LEU A 28 12.87 -10.11 -4.46
CA LEU A 28 11.53 -9.57 -4.66
C LEU A 28 11.57 -8.12 -5.15
N ALA A 29 12.43 -7.27 -4.57
CA ALA A 29 12.57 -5.89 -4.97
C ALA A 29 13.08 -5.74 -6.42
N GLU A 30 13.96 -6.62 -6.89
CA GLU A 30 14.47 -6.61 -8.27
C GLU A 30 13.39 -6.87 -9.33
N ILE A 31 12.32 -7.57 -8.98
CA ILE A 31 11.21 -7.85 -9.91
C ILE A 31 10.07 -6.83 -9.81
N VAL A 32 10.10 -5.91 -8.84
CA VAL A 32 9.11 -4.84 -8.69
C VAL A 32 9.34 -3.79 -9.78
N VAL A 33 8.26 -3.36 -10.41
CA VAL A 33 8.28 -2.29 -11.41
C VAL A 33 8.65 -0.95 -10.75
N PRO A 34 9.61 -0.18 -11.32
CA PRO A 34 10.01 1.13 -10.82
C PRO A 34 8.85 2.10 -10.62
N GLU A 35 8.99 3.03 -9.66
CA GLU A 35 7.91 3.93 -9.25
C GLU A 35 7.46 4.88 -10.38
N ASP A 36 8.39 5.35 -11.21
CA ASP A 36 8.12 6.24 -12.35
C ASP A 36 7.21 5.56 -13.39
N GLU A 37 7.44 4.28 -13.67
CA GLU A 37 6.56 3.49 -14.54
C GLU A 37 5.17 3.25 -13.93
N ARG A 38 5.04 3.31 -12.59
CA ARG A 38 3.76 3.14 -11.87
C ARG A 38 2.90 4.40 -11.82
N ARG A 39 3.36 5.51 -12.39
CA ARG A 39 2.56 6.76 -12.52
C ARG A 39 1.65 6.75 -13.76
N ASN A 40 1.86 5.82 -14.69
CA ASN A 40 1.03 5.68 -15.89
C ASN A 40 -0.23 4.85 -15.60
N SER A 41 -1.35 5.52 -15.32
CA SER A 41 -2.64 4.87 -15.01
C SER A 41 -3.14 3.96 -16.14
N THR A 42 -2.87 4.32 -17.40
CA THR A 42 -3.26 3.52 -18.57
C THR A 42 -2.48 2.20 -18.60
N ARG A 43 -1.18 2.21 -18.28
CA ARG A 43 -0.35 1.00 -18.17
C ARG A 43 -0.83 0.07 -17.05
N LEU A 44 -1.26 0.64 -15.93
CA LEU A 44 -1.79 -0.12 -14.79
C LEU A 44 -3.20 -0.68 -15.03
N TYR A 45 -3.93 -0.16 -16.02
CA TYR A 45 -5.28 -0.58 -16.33
C TYR A 45 -5.29 -1.82 -17.24
N ASN A 46 -5.02 -3.00 -16.67
CA ASN A 46 -5.12 -4.27 -17.39
C ASN A 46 -6.37 -5.03 -16.95
N LYS A 47 -7.46 -4.84 -17.70
CA LYS A 47 -8.72 -5.57 -17.47
C LYS A 47 -8.55 -7.04 -17.85
N ARG A 48 -8.77 -7.93 -16.90
CA ARG A 48 -8.59 -9.40 -17.00
C ARG A 48 -9.70 -10.12 -16.25
N LYS A 49 -9.81 -11.42 -16.44
CA LYS A 49 -10.66 -12.29 -15.62
C LYS A 49 -9.84 -12.88 -14.47
N ILE A 50 -10.49 -13.31 -13.39
CA ILE A 50 -9.81 -14.07 -12.32
C ILE A 50 -9.16 -15.34 -12.88
N ALA A 51 -9.78 -15.97 -13.89
CA ALA A 51 -9.21 -17.12 -14.59
C ALA A 51 -7.79 -16.85 -15.14
N ASP A 52 -7.51 -15.64 -15.61
CA ASP A 52 -6.22 -15.28 -16.21
C ASP A 52 -5.09 -15.27 -15.16
N LEU A 53 -5.42 -15.07 -13.87
CA LEU A 53 -4.41 -15.07 -12.80
C LEU A 53 -3.72 -16.42 -12.63
N TYR A 54 -4.41 -17.51 -12.95
CA TYR A 54 -3.83 -18.86 -12.89
C TYR A 54 -2.75 -19.08 -13.95
N GLU A 55 -2.76 -18.32 -15.05
CA GLU A 55 -1.65 -18.33 -16.03
C GLU A 55 -0.40 -17.62 -15.49
N TYR A 56 -0.58 -16.65 -14.59
CA TYR A 56 0.50 -15.81 -14.09
C TYR A 56 1.09 -16.38 -12.80
N MET A 57 0.25 -16.95 -11.94
CA MET A 57 0.61 -17.51 -10.65
C MET A 57 -0.40 -18.60 -10.27
N ASP A 58 -0.06 -19.85 -10.55
CA ASP A 58 -0.91 -21.03 -10.30
C ASP A 58 -0.86 -21.53 -8.85
N ASP A 59 0.12 -21.08 -8.07
CA ASP A 59 0.32 -21.47 -6.67
C ASP A 59 -0.78 -20.95 -5.73
N VAL A 60 -1.58 -19.97 -6.18
CA VAL A 60 -2.68 -19.37 -5.41
C VAL A 60 -4.03 -19.82 -5.99
N LYS A 61 -4.90 -20.33 -5.12
CA LYS A 61 -6.31 -20.59 -5.47
C LYS A 61 -7.10 -19.27 -5.48
N TRP A 62 -6.94 -18.47 -6.53
CA TRP A 62 -7.44 -17.09 -6.60
C TRP A 62 -8.92 -16.90 -6.25
N VAL A 63 -9.82 -17.74 -6.77
CA VAL A 63 -11.26 -17.64 -6.43
C VAL A 63 -11.49 -17.88 -4.93
N GLU A 64 -10.85 -18.90 -4.36
CA GLU A 64 -10.95 -19.21 -2.92
C GLU A 64 -10.34 -18.10 -2.07
N TYR A 65 -9.20 -17.57 -2.48
CA TYR A 65 -8.54 -16.44 -1.84
C TYR A 65 -9.47 -15.22 -1.78
N PHE A 66 -10.03 -14.78 -2.91
CA PHE A 66 -10.94 -13.63 -2.94
C PHE A 66 -12.20 -13.86 -2.12
N ARG A 67 -12.79 -15.06 -2.18
CA ARG A 67 -13.95 -15.43 -1.37
C ARG A 67 -13.66 -15.44 0.13
N THR A 68 -12.43 -15.76 0.52
CA THR A 68 -12.01 -15.81 1.93
C THR A 68 -11.82 -14.41 2.53
N ILE A 69 -11.30 -13.46 1.74
CA ILE A 69 -11.03 -12.09 2.22
C ILE A 69 -12.19 -11.12 2.01
N ALA A 70 -13.14 -11.46 1.14
CA ALA A 70 -14.30 -10.63 0.86
C ALA A 70 -15.32 -10.64 2.02
N PRO A 71 -16.08 -9.54 2.21
CA PRO A 71 -17.27 -9.56 3.05
C PRO A 71 -18.24 -10.65 2.59
N SER A 72 -18.97 -11.25 3.53
CA SER A 72 -19.92 -12.35 3.28
C SER A 72 -20.90 -12.08 2.15
N GLU A 73 -21.34 -10.82 2.03
CA GLU A 73 -22.32 -10.33 1.06
C GLU A 73 -21.77 -10.26 -0.36
N MET A 74 -20.43 -10.31 -0.53
CA MET A 74 -19.75 -10.19 -1.82
C MET A 74 -19.14 -11.51 -2.29
N VAL A 75 -19.16 -12.57 -1.47
CA VAL A 75 -18.51 -13.85 -1.77
C VAL A 75 -18.95 -14.42 -3.11
N ASP A 76 -20.25 -14.36 -3.40
CA ASP A 76 -20.83 -14.90 -4.64
C ASP A 76 -20.46 -14.10 -5.90
N MET A 77 -19.88 -12.90 -5.74
CA MET A 77 -19.40 -12.08 -6.87
C MET A 77 -18.09 -12.59 -7.48
N PHE A 78 -17.35 -13.45 -6.76
CA PHE A 78 -16.04 -13.93 -7.18
C PHE A 78 -16.15 -15.31 -7.84
N SER A 79 -15.89 -15.34 -9.13
CA SER A 79 -15.83 -16.53 -9.99
C SER A 79 -14.69 -16.37 -10.99
N ASN A 80 -14.37 -17.44 -11.72
CA ASN A 80 -13.36 -17.37 -12.78
C ASN A 80 -13.69 -16.32 -13.86
N GLU A 81 -14.98 -16.02 -14.08
CA GLU A 81 -15.43 -15.05 -15.09
C GLU A 81 -15.43 -13.60 -14.59
N THR A 82 -15.22 -13.37 -13.29
CA THR A 82 -15.25 -12.03 -12.71
C THR A 82 -14.10 -11.19 -13.26
N GLU A 83 -14.45 -10.02 -13.79
CA GLU A 83 -13.48 -9.08 -14.34
C GLU A 83 -12.80 -8.28 -13.22
N ILE A 84 -11.47 -8.15 -13.30
CA ILE A 84 -10.61 -7.44 -12.35
C ILE A 84 -9.59 -6.60 -13.12
N ILE A 85 -9.00 -5.61 -12.44
CA ILE A 85 -7.85 -4.86 -12.95
C ILE A 85 -6.58 -5.44 -12.31
N VAL A 86 -5.66 -5.92 -13.14
CA VAL A 86 -4.37 -6.44 -12.70
C VAL A 86 -3.30 -5.40 -12.98
N ALA A 87 -2.86 -4.70 -11.95
CA ALA A 87 -1.92 -3.58 -12.11
C ALA A 87 -0.56 -4.01 -12.69
N GLU A 88 -0.02 -5.14 -12.22
CA GLU A 88 1.34 -5.59 -12.55
C GLU A 88 1.37 -7.08 -12.93
N ILE A 89 0.95 -7.38 -14.16
CA ILE A 89 0.91 -8.75 -14.69
C ILE A 89 2.31 -9.40 -14.70
N GLU A 90 3.34 -8.66 -15.13
CA GLU A 90 4.71 -9.18 -15.21
C GLU A 90 5.31 -9.49 -13.84
N TYR A 91 4.96 -8.69 -12.82
CA TYR A 91 5.36 -8.99 -11.45
C TYR A 91 4.77 -10.32 -10.99
N LEU A 92 3.48 -10.56 -11.24
CA LEU A 92 2.83 -11.83 -10.88
C LEU A 92 3.50 -13.02 -11.59
N ARG A 93 3.85 -12.88 -12.88
CA ARG A 93 4.57 -13.92 -13.62
C ARG A 93 5.96 -14.21 -13.04
N LYS A 94 6.74 -13.16 -12.76
CA LYS A 94 8.10 -13.28 -12.17
C LYS A 94 8.07 -13.78 -10.73
N ALA A 95 6.98 -13.56 -10.00
CA ALA A 95 6.80 -14.07 -8.65
C ALA A 95 6.26 -15.50 -8.64
N GLY A 96 5.32 -15.84 -9.52
CA GLY A 96 4.49 -17.04 -9.49
C GLY A 96 5.06 -18.27 -10.20
N THR A 97 4.32 -18.80 -11.19
CA THR A 97 4.40 -20.18 -11.72
C THR A 97 5.78 -20.63 -12.20
N SER A 98 6.61 -19.70 -12.68
CA SER A 98 8.00 -19.94 -13.10
C SER A 98 9.00 -19.06 -12.36
N GLY A 99 8.55 -18.48 -11.25
CA GLY A 99 9.14 -17.32 -10.61
C GLY A 99 9.78 -17.60 -9.26
N LEU A 100 10.05 -16.50 -8.56
CA LEU A 100 10.80 -16.49 -7.32
C LEU A 100 10.13 -17.30 -6.20
N ILE A 101 8.80 -17.25 -6.07
CA ILE A 101 8.08 -17.92 -4.97
C ILE A 101 8.18 -19.43 -5.11
N LYS A 102 7.90 -19.98 -6.30
CA LYS A 102 7.97 -21.43 -6.55
C LYS A 102 9.38 -22.00 -6.42
N ALA A 103 10.40 -21.18 -6.68
CA ALA A 103 11.81 -21.55 -6.54
C ALA A 103 12.35 -21.41 -5.10
N THR A 104 11.56 -20.87 -4.17
CA THR A 104 12.00 -20.60 -2.79
C THR A 104 11.50 -21.69 -1.85
N ASP A 105 12.35 -22.06 -0.89
CA ASP A 105 12.00 -23.04 0.13
C ASP A 105 10.81 -22.58 1.00
N ALA A 106 9.96 -23.52 1.40
CA ALA A 106 8.74 -23.25 2.15
C ALA A 106 9.03 -22.68 3.56
N GLU A 107 10.11 -23.08 4.22
CA GLU A 107 10.53 -22.52 5.52
C GLU A 107 10.92 -21.05 5.36
N LEU A 108 11.69 -20.72 4.31
CA LEU A 108 12.07 -19.35 4.02
C LEU A 108 10.86 -18.46 3.68
N LEU A 109 9.92 -18.96 2.87
CA LEU A 109 8.67 -18.24 2.59
C LEU A 109 7.85 -18.01 3.87
N ALA A 110 7.73 -19.02 4.74
CA ALA A 110 7.04 -18.89 6.01
C ALA A 110 7.72 -17.86 6.92
N ASN A 111 9.06 -17.90 7.04
CA ASN A 111 9.83 -16.93 7.80
C ASN A 111 9.61 -15.50 7.29
N TYR A 112 9.64 -15.29 5.97
CA TYR A 112 9.38 -13.99 5.38
C TYR A 112 7.94 -13.51 5.69
N ILE A 113 6.92 -14.34 5.50
CA ILE A 113 5.52 -13.99 5.79
C ILE A 113 5.34 -13.64 7.27
N VAL A 114 5.87 -14.45 8.18
CA VAL A 114 5.81 -14.19 9.63
C VAL A 114 6.51 -12.87 9.96
N TRP A 115 7.67 -12.60 9.36
CA TRP A 115 8.37 -11.33 9.55
C TRP A 115 7.51 -10.13 9.10
N ARG A 116 6.83 -10.21 7.95
CA ARG A 116 5.91 -9.14 7.50
C ARG A 116 4.76 -8.92 8.47
N VAL A 117 4.19 -9.98 9.04
CA VAL A 117 3.14 -9.90 10.07
C VAL A 117 3.68 -9.26 11.33
N VAL A 118 4.83 -9.71 11.84
CA VAL A 118 5.48 -9.16 13.03
C VAL A 118 5.73 -7.66 12.84
N GLN A 119 6.31 -7.24 11.71
CA GLN A 119 6.60 -5.84 11.40
C GLN A 119 5.34 -4.96 11.41
N ALA A 120 4.22 -5.47 10.89
CA ALA A 120 2.93 -4.80 10.91
C ALA A 120 2.34 -4.70 12.32
N SER A 121 2.51 -5.75 13.13
CA SER A 121 1.96 -5.84 14.49
C SER A 121 2.77 -5.14 15.57
N VAL A 122 4.04 -4.75 15.34
CA VAL A 122 4.91 -4.14 16.37
C VAL A 122 4.23 -2.98 17.12
N ARG A 123 3.39 -2.18 16.46
CA ARG A 123 2.71 -1.03 17.08
C ARG A 123 1.65 -1.41 18.13
N LEU A 124 1.27 -2.68 18.18
CA LEU A 124 0.24 -3.22 19.09
C LEU A 124 0.86 -3.96 20.29
N LEU A 125 2.19 -4.07 20.33
CA LEU A 125 2.93 -4.79 21.36
C LEU A 125 3.45 -3.84 22.44
N ASP A 126 4.10 -4.40 23.46
CA ASP A 126 4.71 -3.64 24.54
C ASP A 126 5.92 -2.80 24.08
N GLU A 127 6.35 -1.90 24.97
CA GLU A 127 7.42 -0.93 24.74
C GLU A 127 8.74 -1.57 24.23
N ARG A 128 9.02 -2.84 24.57
CA ARG A 128 10.26 -3.52 24.16
C ARG A 128 10.34 -3.63 22.62
N PHE A 129 9.28 -4.10 22.00
CA PHE A 129 9.20 -4.23 20.53
C PHE A 129 9.15 -2.87 19.87
N GLU A 130 8.44 -1.96 20.50
CA GLU A 130 8.32 -0.61 20.00
C GLU A 130 9.71 0.09 19.98
N ASN A 131 10.55 -0.10 21.01
CA ASN A 131 11.92 0.43 21.07
C ASN A 131 12.83 -0.14 19.96
N ILE A 132 12.76 -1.45 19.69
CA ILE A 132 13.51 -2.08 18.58
C ILE A 132 13.15 -1.41 17.24
N LYS A 133 11.85 -1.16 17.01
CA LYS A 133 11.40 -0.44 15.81
C LYS A 133 11.92 0.99 15.75
N GLN A 134 12.07 1.66 16.90
CA GLN A 134 12.64 3.01 16.93
C GLN A 134 14.10 3.04 16.51
N ASP A 135 14.89 2.06 16.96
CA ASP A 135 16.29 1.97 16.57
C ASP A 135 16.42 1.74 15.06
N PHE A 136 15.56 0.89 14.48
CA PHE A 136 15.45 0.73 13.03
C PHE A 136 15.04 2.04 12.34
N SER A 137 14.01 2.75 12.82
CA SER A 137 13.59 4.04 12.27
C SER A 137 14.68 5.11 12.38
N ARG A 138 15.49 5.10 13.44
CA ARG A 138 16.62 6.04 13.59
C ARG A 138 17.63 5.88 12.45
N VAL A 139 17.94 4.64 12.07
CA VAL A 139 18.86 4.35 10.96
C VAL A 139 18.21 4.68 9.61
N MET A 140 16.96 4.27 9.41
CA MET A 140 16.30 4.38 8.09
C MET A 140 15.84 5.80 7.74
N THR A 141 15.36 6.58 8.70
CA THR A 141 14.76 7.90 8.46
C THR A 141 15.40 9.02 9.27
N GLY A 142 16.38 8.72 10.13
CA GLY A 142 17.01 9.71 11.00
C GLY A 142 16.15 10.12 12.20
N GLN A 143 14.99 9.49 12.41
CA GLN A 143 14.09 9.84 13.50
C GLN A 143 14.72 9.51 14.86
N GLN A 144 15.10 10.54 15.62
CA GLN A 144 15.82 10.35 16.89
C GLN A 144 14.92 9.88 18.03
N GLN A 145 13.70 10.40 18.07
CA GLN A 145 12.73 10.14 19.13
C GLN A 145 11.36 9.79 18.57
N ARG A 146 10.63 9.03 19.37
CA ARG A 146 9.25 8.62 19.10
C ARG A 146 8.29 9.79 19.27
N SER A 147 7.21 9.77 18.52
CA SER A 147 6.07 10.65 18.78
C SER A 147 5.53 10.36 20.19
N PRO A 148 5.12 11.40 20.95
CA PRO A 148 4.39 11.19 22.19
C PRO A 148 3.15 10.33 21.95
N ARG A 149 2.87 9.40 22.87
CA ARG A 149 1.79 8.40 22.72
C ARG A 149 0.43 9.01 22.36
N TRP A 150 0.10 10.16 22.94
CA TRP A 150 -1.18 10.84 22.65
C TRP A 150 -1.32 11.23 21.18
N LYS A 151 -0.23 11.59 20.49
CA LYS A 151 -0.26 11.94 19.05
C LYS A 151 -0.58 10.71 18.21
N ASP A 152 0.07 9.60 18.52
CA ASP A 152 -0.19 8.32 17.86
C ASP A 152 -1.64 7.88 18.08
N CYS A 153 -2.13 7.97 19.33
CA CYS A 153 -3.52 7.65 19.67
C CYS A 153 -4.52 8.58 18.97
N ALA A 154 -4.23 9.87 18.85
CA ALA A 154 -5.08 10.83 18.14
C ALA A 154 -5.11 10.59 16.63
N GLN A 155 -4.06 10.00 16.06
CA GLN A 155 -4.01 9.66 14.65
C GLN A 155 -4.87 8.43 14.30
N VAL A 156 -5.06 7.49 15.22
CA VAL A 156 -5.82 6.25 14.97
C VAL A 156 -7.28 6.54 14.51
N PRO A 157 -8.10 7.34 15.22
CA PRO A 157 -9.43 7.70 14.74
C PRO A 157 -9.41 8.43 13.41
N SER A 158 -8.43 9.30 13.18
CA SER A 158 -8.29 10.02 11.91
C SER A 158 -7.99 9.08 10.72
N SER A 159 -7.32 7.95 10.96
CA SER A 159 -7.04 6.94 9.94
C SER A 159 -8.18 5.93 9.75
N VAL A 160 -8.83 5.48 10.84
CA VAL A 160 -9.86 4.43 10.80
C VAL A 160 -11.26 5.02 10.55
N LEU A 161 -11.53 6.21 11.08
CA LEU A 161 -12.83 6.90 11.04
C LEU A 161 -12.66 8.35 10.55
N PRO A 162 -12.11 8.58 9.34
CA PRO A 162 -11.72 9.91 8.88
C PRO A 162 -12.89 10.90 8.86
N LEU A 163 -14.10 10.44 8.52
CA LEU A 163 -15.30 11.30 8.50
C LEU A 163 -15.73 11.73 9.91
N ALA A 164 -15.72 10.82 10.89
CA ALA A 164 -16.12 11.14 12.26
C ALA A 164 -15.08 12.06 12.94
N ALA A 165 -13.79 11.75 12.78
CA ALA A 165 -12.71 12.59 13.27
C ALA A 165 -12.74 13.99 12.62
N GLY A 166 -12.98 14.05 11.30
CA GLY A 166 -13.15 15.31 10.56
C GLY A 166 -14.34 16.13 11.05
N ALA A 167 -15.48 15.51 11.33
CA ALA A 167 -16.66 16.21 11.85
C ALA A 167 -16.39 16.89 13.21
N VAL A 168 -15.71 16.20 14.13
CA VAL A 168 -15.30 16.76 15.42
C VAL A 168 -14.34 17.94 15.23
N TYR A 169 -13.35 17.80 14.33
CA TYR A 169 -12.42 18.88 14.02
C TYR A 169 -13.13 20.11 13.44
N VAL A 170 -14.01 19.91 12.45
CA VAL A 170 -14.78 20.99 11.82
C VAL A 170 -15.64 21.72 12.85
N GLN A 171 -16.31 20.98 13.74
CA GLN A 171 -17.13 21.57 14.80
C GLN A 171 -16.32 22.43 15.77
N ALA A 172 -15.08 22.04 16.09
CA ALA A 172 -14.24 22.72 17.07
C ALA A 172 -13.40 23.87 16.49
N HIS A 173 -12.98 23.76 15.23
CA HIS A 173 -11.89 24.58 14.69
C HIS A 173 -12.15 25.20 13.32
N PHE A 174 -13.23 24.84 12.62
CA PHE A 174 -13.45 25.32 11.25
C PHE A 174 -14.45 26.48 11.20
N ASN A 175 -14.05 27.57 10.53
CA ASN A 175 -14.91 28.71 10.29
C ASN A 175 -15.56 28.61 8.89
N SER A 176 -16.86 28.89 8.81
CA SER A 176 -17.58 28.95 7.53
C SER A 176 -17.11 30.07 6.61
N ASP A 177 -16.54 31.16 7.15
CA ASP A 177 -15.97 32.24 6.32
C ASP A 177 -14.73 31.74 5.55
N ASP A 178 -13.86 30.95 6.18
CA ASP A 178 -12.68 30.35 5.52
C ASP A 178 -13.10 29.47 4.33
N LYS A 179 -14.23 28.75 4.45
CA LYS A 179 -14.79 27.97 3.34
C LYS A 179 -15.15 28.86 2.16
N ARG A 180 -15.77 30.01 2.41
CA ARG A 180 -16.19 30.95 1.35
C ARG A 180 -14.96 31.49 0.62
N GLU A 181 -13.95 31.94 1.36
CA GLU A 181 -12.72 32.48 0.79
C GLU A 181 -11.96 31.41 -0.03
N ALA A 182 -11.86 30.19 0.49
CA ALA A 182 -11.24 29.09 -0.24
C ALA A 182 -11.98 28.75 -1.54
N LEU A 183 -13.33 28.75 -1.53
CA LEU A 183 -14.13 28.51 -2.73
C LEU A 183 -13.98 29.63 -3.77
N GLU A 184 -13.90 30.88 -3.33
CA GLU A 184 -13.63 32.01 -4.23
C GLU A 184 -12.24 31.90 -4.87
N MET A 185 -11.22 31.55 -4.08
CA MET A 185 -9.87 31.32 -4.58
C MET A 185 -9.83 30.16 -5.59
N ILE A 186 -10.51 29.04 -5.31
CA ILE A 186 -10.62 27.92 -6.25
C ILE A 186 -11.31 28.36 -7.54
N GLY A 187 -12.37 29.17 -7.45
CA GLY A 187 -13.02 29.75 -8.63
C GLY A 187 -12.05 30.56 -9.49
N LYS A 188 -11.32 31.50 -8.87
CA LYS A 188 -10.31 32.31 -9.55
C LYS A 188 -9.18 31.48 -10.17
N LEU A 189 -8.75 30.41 -9.50
CA LEU A 189 -7.75 29.48 -10.04
C LEU A 189 -8.28 28.72 -11.27
N ARG A 190 -9.55 28.31 -11.27
CA ARG A 190 -10.20 27.66 -12.42
C ARG A 190 -10.33 28.60 -13.61
N GLU A 191 -10.75 29.85 -13.37
CA GLU A 191 -10.83 30.89 -14.40
C GLU A 191 -9.44 31.15 -15.01
N SER A 192 -8.43 31.36 -14.16
CA SER A 192 -7.04 31.57 -14.62
C SER A 192 -6.51 30.37 -15.41
N PHE A 193 -6.84 29.15 -15.00
CA PHE A 193 -6.46 27.95 -15.73
C PHE A 193 -7.14 27.88 -17.10
N ALA A 194 -8.43 28.20 -17.20
CA ALA A 194 -9.16 28.25 -18.47
C ALA A 194 -8.57 29.30 -19.42
N ASP A 195 -8.18 30.47 -18.91
CA ASP A 195 -7.50 31.50 -19.70
C ASP A 195 -6.15 31.00 -20.24
N LEU A 196 -5.35 30.33 -19.39
CA LEU A 196 -4.07 29.74 -19.78
C LEU A 196 -4.24 28.65 -20.85
N VAL A 197 -5.22 27.77 -20.70
CA VAL A 197 -5.56 26.73 -21.69
C VAL A 197 -6.00 27.37 -23.00
N THR A 198 -6.80 28.44 -22.94
CA THR A 198 -7.28 29.16 -24.11
C THR A 198 -6.16 29.85 -24.88
N GLN A 199 -5.08 30.26 -24.22
CA GLN A 199 -3.92 30.92 -24.84
C GLN A 199 -2.80 29.95 -25.23
N SER A 200 -2.95 28.67 -24.91
CA SER A 200 -1.95 27.63 -25.17
C SER A 200 -1.79 27.38 -26.67
N ASP A 201 -0.59 27.53 -27.20
CA ASP A 201 -0.26 27.36 -28.63
C ASP A 201 0.11 25.93 -29.02
N TRP A 202 0.47 25.09 -28.04
CA TRP A 202 0.85 23.70 -28.27
C TRP A 202 -0.34 22.72 -28.29
N MET A 203 -1.54 23.18 -27.89
CA MET A 203 -2.77 22.36 -27.86
C MET A 203 -3.67 22.65 -29.06
N ASP A 204 -4.15 21.60 -29.73
CA ASP A 204 -5.21 21.72 -30.73
C ASP A 204 -6.55 22.14 -30.11
N ASP A 205 -7.46 22.62 -30.95
CA ASP A 205 -8.75 23.17 -30.52
C ASP A 205 -9.63 22.13 -29.81
N VAL A 206 -9.63 20.87 -30.26
CA VAL A 206 -10.44 19.79 -29.67
C VAL A 206 -9.94 19.46 -28.26
N THR A 207 -8.63 19.36 -28.08
CA THR A 207 -8.00 19.11 -26.79
C THR A 207 -8.21 20.27 -25.83
N ARG A 208 -8.21 21.52 -26.33
CA ARG A 208 -8.49 22.73 -25.56
C ARG A 208 -9.92 22.75 -25.03
N ASP A 209 -10.91 22.48 -25.89
CA ASP A 209 -12.31 22.41 -25.49
C ASP A 209 -12.53 21.33 -24.42
N THR A 210 -11.92 20.16 -24.62
CA THR A 210 -11.98 19.05 -23.65
C THR A 210 -11.32 19.42 -22.30
N ALA A 211 -10.23 20.18 -22.32
CA ALA A 211 -9.53 20.61 -21.12
C ALA A 211 -10.30 21.68 -20.33
N ILE A 212 -11.11 22.52 -21.00
CA ILE A 212 -11.99 23.50 -20.37
C ILE A 212 -13.24 22.82 -19.76
N GLU A 213 -13.73 21.75 -20.40
CA GLU A 213 -14.88 20.97 -19.90
C GLU A 213 -14.57 20.21 -18.59
N LYS A 214 -13.34 19.70 -18.46
CA LYS A 214 -12.87 18.91 -17.30
C LYS A 214 -12.61 19.74 -16.05
#